data_AF-A0A357AKJ6-F1
#
_entry.id   AF-A0A357AKJ6-F1
#
_cell.length_a   1.000
_cell.length_b   1.000
_cell.length_c   1.000
_cell.angle_alpha   90.00
_cell.angle_beta   90.00
_cell.angle_gamma   90.00
#
_symmetry.space_group_name_H-M   'P 1'
#
loop_
_entity.id
_entity.type
_entity.pdbx_description
1 polymer ?
#
loop_
_entity_poly.entity_id
_entity_poly.type
_entity_poly.pdbx_seq_one_letter_code
_entity_poly.pdbx_strand_id
1 'polypeptide(L)'
;MKELAEWGLIAGGEKNDFKLDYKASQELLAVLLKNAIIKIVPEAYHMELDKKLENYERREMLTGETAAMIVLDILGIPSEPNKALDALLGQGVLPAQLTGRLKKEDPVTMDVIYGLAVETVNKMGR
;
A
#
# COMPACT_ATOMS: atom_id res chain seq x y z
N MET A 1 -7.08 -9.49 -4.69
CA MET A 1 -6.94 -10.68 -3.80
C MET A 1 -6.35 -11.89 -4.51
N LYS A 2 -6.92 -12.35 -5.64
CA LYS A 2 -6.36 -13.47 -6.41
C LYS A 2 -4.86 -13.28 -6.70
N GLU A 3 -4.47 -12.09 -7.16
CA GLU A 3 -3.06 -11.75 -7.46
C GLU A 3 -2.14 -11.88 -6.24
N LEU A 4 -2.46 -11.31 -5.07
CA LEU A 4 -1.63 -11.43 -3.88
C LEU A 4 -1.51 -12.87 -3.35
N ALA A 5 -2.59 -13.66 -3.45
CA ALA A 5 -2.58 -15.07 -3.05
C ALA A 5 -1.75 -15.91 -4.04
N GLU A 6 -1.86 -15.64 -5.34
CA GLU A 6 -0.98 -16.22 -6.38
C GLU A 6 0.48 -15.81 -6.19
N TRP A 7 0.72 -14.59 -5.69
CA TRP A 7 2.04 -14.12 -5.29
C TRP A 7 2.46 -14.66 -3.92
N GLY A 8 1.65 -15.47 -3.23
CA GLY A 8 1.97 -16.03 -1.91
C GLY A 8 2.22 -14.98 -0.83
N LEU A 9 1.74 -13.75 -1.03
CA LEU A 9 1.93 -12.61 -0.11
C LEU A 9 0.86 -12.56 0.97
N ILE A 10 -0.26 -13.24 0.74
CA ILE A 10 -1.34 -13.40 1.71
C ILE A 10 -1.70 -14.87 1.82
N ALA A 11 -1.95 -15.33 3.04
CA ALA A 11 -2.56 -16.62 3.32
C ALA A 11 -3.78 -16.37 4.20
N GLY A 12 -4.91 -17.00 3.88
CA GLY A 12 -6.03 -17.05 4.81
C GLY A 12 -5.59 -17.79 6.07
N GLY A 13 -6.03 -17.34 7.25
CA GLY A 13 -5.72 -18.03 8.51
C GLY A 13 -6.23 -19.48 8.50
N GLU A 14 -6.15 -20.20 9.62
CA GLU A 14 -6.59 -21.61 9.70
C GLU A 14 -8.04 -21.85 9.22
N LYS A 15 -8.87 -20.81 9.17
CA LYS A 15 -10.26 -20.84 8.68
C LYS A 15 -10.45 -20.20 7.30
N ASN A 16 -9.38 -19.89 6.57
CA ASN A 16 -9.39 -19.10 5.34
C ASN A 16 -10.00 -17.70 5.54
N ASP A 17 -9.78 -17.11 6.73
CA ASP A 17 -10.27 -15.79 7.13
C ASP A 17 -9.23 -14.71 6.82
N PHE A 18 -9.31 -14.09 5.65
CA PHE A 18 -8.42 -12.98 5.27
C PHE A 18 -8.62 -11.70 6.10
N LYS A 19 -9.57 -11.70 7.06
CA LYS A 19 -9.87 -10.58 7.97
C LYS A 19 -9.99 -9.23 7.25
N LEU A 20 -10.67 -9.25 6.10
CA LEU A 20 -10.73 -8.15 5.14
C LEU A 20 -11.20 -6.82 5.75
N ASP A 21 -12.12 -6.88 6.71
CA ASP A 21 -12.69 -5.70 7.37
C ASP A 21 -11.86 -5.20 8.57
N TYR A 22 -10.73 -5.85 8.88
CA TYR A 22 -9.86 -5.42 9.98
C TYR A 22 -9.05 -4.19 9.59
N LYS A 23 -8.85 -3.31 10.56
CA LYS A 23 -8.01 -2.11 10.40
C LYS A 23 -6.55 -2.52 10.29
N ALA A 24 -5.85 -1.95 9.32
CA ALA A 24 -4.44 -2.21 9.06
C ALA A 24 -3.52 -1.26 9.85
N SER A 25 -2.28 -1.69 10.06
CA SER A 25 -1.17 -0.84 10.52
C SER A 25 -0.34 -0.34 9.33
N GLN A 26 0.45 0.70 9.55
CA GLN A 26 1.42 1.19 8.56
C GLN A 26 2.44 0.09 8.20
N GLU A 27 2.93 -0.63 9.21
CA GLU A 27 3.83 -1.78 9.05
C GLU A 27 3.29 -2.82 8.09
N LEU A 28 1.99 -3.15 8.19
CA LEU A 28 1.39 -4.17 7.34
C LEU A 28 1.42 -3.77 5.85
N LEU A 29 1.11 -2.51 5.53
CA LEU A 29 1.17 -2.02 4.15
C LEU A 29 2.62 -1.94 3.65
N ALA A 30 3.55 -1.44 4.49
CA ALA A 30 4.96 -1.30 4.12
C ALA A 30 5.60 -2.66 3.80
N VAL A 31 5.41 -3.65 4.68
CA VAL A 31 5.94 -5.02 4.49
C VAL A 31 5.30 -5.68 3.27
N LEU A 32 4.00 -5.48 3.04
CA LEU A 32 3.32 -6.03 1.87
C LEU A 32 3.88 -5.44 0.58
N LEU A 33 4.07 -4.13 0.51
CA LEU A 33 4.67 -3.45 -0.63
C LEU A 33 6.11 -3.90 -0.87
N LYS A 34 6.94 -3.96 0.19
CA LYS A 34 8.31 -4.47 0.12
C LYS A 34 8.36 -5.86 -0.52
N ASN A 35 7.57 -6.78 -0.01
CA ASN A 35 7.54 -8.16 -0.51
C ASN A 35 6.96 -8.24 -1.94
N ALA A 36 5.94 -7.44 -2.27
CA ALA A 36 5.38 -7.39 -3.62
C ALA A 36 6.37 -6.84 -4.65
N ILE A 37 7.08 -5.76 -4.32
CA ILE A 37 8.09 -5.13 -5.18
C ILE A 37 9.22 -6.11 -5.47
N ILE A 38 9.80 -6.72 -4.42
CA ILE A 38 10.86 -7.73 -4.55
C ILE A 38 10.43 -8.89 -5.45
N LYS A 39 9.15 -9.29 -5.38
CA LYS A 39 8.64 -10.46 -6.10
C LYS A 39 8.23 -10.17 -7.55
N ILE A 40 7.68 -8.99 -7.83
CA ILE A 40 7.02 -8.69 -9.10
C ILE A 40 7.83 -7.74 -9.98
N VAL A 41 8.52 -6.77 -9.38
CA VAL A 41 9.35 -5.77 -10.06
C VAL A 41 10.71 -5.66 -9.36
N PRO A 42 11.48 -6.77 -9.28
CA PRO A 42 12.73 -6.82 -8.52
C PRO A 42 13.76 -5.77 -8.96
N GLU A 43 13.73 -5.37 -10.24
CA GLU A 43 14.58 -4.33 -10.81
C GLU A 43 14.31 -2.93 -10.25
N ALA A 44 13.09 -2.67 -9.76
CA ALA A 44 12.74 -1.42 -9.09
C ALA A 44 13.16 -1.41 -7.61
N TYR A 45 13.60 -2.54 -7.06
CA TYR A 45 14.03 -2.63 -5.67
C TYR A 45 15.49 -2.16 -5.50
N HIS A 46 15.69 -1.13 -4.68
CA HIS A 46 17.01 -0.60 -4.35
C HIS A 46 17.07 -0.08 -2.91
N MET A 47 18.29 0.16 -2.41
CA MET A 47 18.53 0.51 -1.00
C MET A 47 17.78 1.77 -0.52
N GLU A 48 17.60 2.77 -1.38
CA GLU A 48 16.86 3.98 -0.98
C GLU A 48 15.36 3.72 -0.82
N LEU A 49 14.77 2.89 -1.70
CA LEU A 49 13.38 2.47 -1.60
C LEU A 49 13.15 1.61 -0.34
N ASP A 50 14.08 0.71 -0.05
CA ASP A 50 14.04 -0.11 1.17
C ASP A 50 13.99 0.76 2.44
N LYS A 51 14.90 1.73 2.54
CA LYS A 51 14.91 2.70 3.66
C LYS A 51 13.63 3.52 3.77
N LYS A 52 13.02 3.90 2.65
CA LYS A 52 11.72 4.60 2.67
C LYS A 52 10.64 3.72 3.29
N LEU A 53 10.57 2.45 2.90
CA LEU A 53 9.60 1.48 3.43
C LEU A 53 9.85 1.22 4.93
N GLU A 54 11.09 1.05 5.35
CA GLU A 54 11.47 0.86 6.77
C GLU A 54 10.97 2.00 7.68
N ASN A 55 10.94 3.24 7.19
CA ASN A 55 10.41 4.37 7.97
C ASN A 55 8.92 4.23 8.33
N TYR A 56 8.19 3.40 7.57
CA TYR A 56 6.77 3.11 7.73
C TYR A 56 6.48 1.76 8.40
N GLU A 57 7.51 1.00 8.79
CA GLU A 57 7.38 -0.25 9.56
C GLU A 57 7.01 0.01 11.03
N ARG A 58 5.88 0.71 11.22
CA ARG A 58 5.33 1.15 12.51
C ARG A 58 4.01 0.46 12.79
N ARG A 59 3.81 0.06 14.05
CA ARG A 59 2.54 -0.53 14.54
C ARG A 59 1.40 0.49 14.70
N GLU A 60 1.59 1.70 14.21
CA GLU A 60 0.58 2.75 14.19
C GLU A 60 -0.54 2.38 13.20
N MET A 61 -1.75 2.87 13.49
CA MET A 61 -2.90 2.70 12.62
C MET A 61 -2.65 3.34 11.25
N LEU A 62 -3.01 2.63 10.19
CA LEU A 62 -2.97 3.16 8.84
C LEU A 62 -4.23 4.00 8.58
N THR A 63 -4.03 5.28 8.27
CA THR A 63 -5.09 6.21 7.83
C THR A 63 -5.03 6.40 6.32
N GLY A 64 -6.08 6.98 5.71
CA GLY A 64 -6.04 7.31 4.28
C GLY A 64 -4.91 8.25 3.90
N GLU A 65 -4.58 9.21 4.77
CA GLU A 65 -3.45 10.12 4.58
C GLU A 65 -2.09 9.39 4.57
N THR A 66 -1.86 8.55 5.58
CA THR A 66 -0.59 7.81 5.70
C THR A 66 -0.46 6.72 4.63
N ALA A 67 -1.57 6.08 4.23
CA ALA A 67 -1.58 5.16 3.10
C ALA A 67 -1.19 5.86 1.78
N ALA A 68 -1.74 7.05 1.53
CA ALA A 68 -1.40 7.83 0.34
C ALA A 68 0.06 8.28 0.35
N MET A 69 0.57 8.70 1.52
CA MET A 69 1.97 9.09 1.68
C MET A 69 2.93 7.95 1.34
N ILE A 70 2.67 6.74 1.86
CA ILE A 70 3.47 5.54 1.55
C ILE A 70 3.48 5.25 0.05
N VAL A 71 2.30 5.27 -0.59
CA VAL A 71 2.17 5.01 -2.04
C VAL A 71 2.93 6.04 -2.86
N LEU A 72 2.77 7.34 -2.57
CA LEU A 72 3.43 8.41 -3.31
C LEU A 72 4.95 8.36 -3.15
N ASP A 73 5.45 8.08 -1.94
CA ASP A 73 6.89 7.96 -1.67
C ASP A 73 7.55 6.83 -2.47
N ILE A 74 6.86 5.70 -2.61
CA ILE A 74 7.30 4.54 -3.39
C ILE A 74 7.27 4.86 -4.88
N LEU A 75 6.23 5.56 -5.36
CA LEU A 75 6.12 6.00 -6.74
C LEU A 75 7.04 7.19 -7.07
N GLY A 76 7.76 7.73 -6.07
CA GLY A 76 8.65 8.89 -6.25
C GLY A 76 7.89 10.19 -6.54
N ILE A 77 6.62 10.27 -6.15
CA ILE A 77 5.77 11.44 -6.37
C ILE A 77 5.81 12.31 -5.11
N PRO A 78 6.21 13.59 -5.20
CA PRO A 78 6.28 14.46 -4.04
C PRO A 78 4.88 14.82 -3.52
N SER A 79 4.73 14.89 -2.20
CA SER A 79 3.54 15.45 -1.55
C SER A 79 3.90 16.28 -0.33
N GLU A 80 3.10 17.30 -0.03
CA GLU A 80 3.21 18.04 1.22
C GLU A 80 2.63 17.23 2.40
N PRO A 81 3.16 17.42 3.62
CA PRO A 81 2.56 16.85 4.82
C PRO A 81 1.08 17.22 4.94
N ASN A 82 0.24 16.25 5.28
CA ASN A 82 -1.22 16.39 5.37
C ASN A 82 -1.91 16.74 4.02
N LYS A 83 -1.27 16.53 2.87
CA LYS A 83 -1.90 16.63 1.55
C LYS A 83 -1.62 15.43 0.65
N ALA A 84 -1.13 14.32 1.22
CA ALA A 84 -0.79 13.13 0.46
C ALA A 84 -2.03 12.50 -0.17
N LEU A 85 -3.16 12.42 0.55
CA LEU A 85 -4.38 11.88 -0.04
C LEU A 85 -4.89 12.72 -1.21
N ASP A 86 -4.90 14.05 -1.06
CA ASP A 86 -5.32 14.97 -2.12
C ASP A 86 -4.39 14.87 -3.34
N ALA A 87 -3.08 14.76 -3.10
CA ALA A 87 -2.10 14.56 -4.16
C ALA A 87 -2.32 13.23 -4.90
N LEU A 88 -2.53 12.13 -4.17
CA LEU A 88 -2.79 10.82 -4.76
C LEU A 88 -4.04 10.83 -5.65
N LEU A 89 -5.12 11.45 -5.16
CA LEU A 89 -6.37 11.60 -5.89
C LEU A 89 -6.20 12.47 -7.14
N GLY A 90 -5.49 13.60 -7.02
CA GLY A 90 -5.26 14.53 -8.13
C GLY A 90 -4.36 13.97 -9.23
N GLN A 91 -3.42 13.08 -8.89
CA GLN A 91 -2.52 12.45 -9.86
C GLN A 91 -3.21 11.34 -10.66
N GLY A 92 -4.28 10.74 -10.14
CA GLY A 92 -5.00 9.66 -10.83
C GLY A 92 -4.13 8.42 -11.13
N VAL A 93 -3.05 8.22 -10.37
CA VAL A 93 -2.08 7.14 -10.61
C VAL A 93 -2.59 5.77 -10.22
N LEU A 94 -3.59 5.71 -9.33
CA LEU A 94 -4.29 4.50 -8.92
C LEU A 94 -5.78 4.58 -9.29
N PRO A 95 -6.48 3.44 -9.45
CA PRO A 95 -7.90 3.43 -9.81
C PRO A 95 -8.81 4.17 -8.81
N ALA A 96 -9.74 4.98 -9.32
CA ALA A 96 -10.66 5.79 -8.52
C ALA A 96 -11.56 4.94 -7.60
N GLN A 97 -11.90 3.72 -8.01
CA GLN A 97 -12.70 2.78 -7.21
C GLN A 97 -11.98 2.35 -5.92
N LEU A 98 -10.65 2.32 -5.96
CA LEU A 98 -9.81 1.99 -4.81
C LEU A 98 -9.55 3.23 -3.96
N THR A 99 -9.10 4.32 -4.57
CA THR A 99 -8.73 5.55 -3.84
C THR A 99 -9.94 6.29 -3.27
N GLY A 100 -11.13 6.16 -3.87
CA GLY A 100 -12.39 6.70 -3.33
C GLY A 100 -12.85 6.06 -2.02
N ARG A 101 -12.20 4.97 -1.58
CA ARG A 101 -12.44 4.33 -0.28
C ARG A 101 -11.58 4.91 0.84
N LEU A 102 -10.58 5.74 0.50
CA LEU A 102 -9.70 6.38 1.45
C LEU A 102 -10.33 7.69 1.94
N LYS A 103 -10.24 7.93 3.24
CA LYS A 103 -10.53 9.24 3.85
C LYS A 103 -9.39 9.57 4.79
N LYS A 104 -9.07 10.85 4.88
CA LYS A 104 -7.83 11.36 5.47
C LYS A 104 -7.49 10.75 6.84
N GLU A 105 -8.46 10.76 7.75
CA GLU A 105 -8.29 10.31 9.13
C GLU A 105 -8.89 8.92 9.40
N ASP A 106 -9.67 8.38 8.46
CA ASP A 106 -10.33 7.10 8.66
C ASP A 106 -9.32 5.95 8.59
N PRO A 107 -9.48 4.92 9.42
CA PRO A 107 -8.67 3.71 9.34
C PRO A 107 -8.87 2.99 8.01
N VAL A 108 -7.76 2.48 7.45
CA VAL A 108 -7.78 1.69 6.21
C VAL A 108 -7.95 0.21 6.54
N THR A 109 -8.83 -0.47 5.80
CA THR A 109 -9.11 -1.91 5.97
C THR A 109 -8.17 -2.79 5.17
N MET A 110 -8.05 -4.05 5.57
CA MET A 110 -7.15 -5.01 4.93
C MET A 110 -7.46 -5.28 3.45
N ASP A 111 -8.71 -5.21 3.03
CA ASP A 111 -9.04 -5.35 1.61
C ASP A 111 -8.59 -4.15 0.76
N VAL A 112 -8.58 -2.94 1.34
CA VAL A 112 -8.05 -1.73 0.67
C VAL A 112 -6.54 -1.81 0.55
N ILE A 113 -5.80 -2.18 1.61
CA ILE A 113 -4.33 -2.29 1.52
C ILE A 113 -3.90 -3.31 0.46
N TYR A 114 -4.68 -4.39 0.27
CA TYR A 114 -4.41 -5.38 -0.75
C TYR A 114 -4.55 -4.81 -2.16
N GLY A 115 -5.59 -4.00 -2.40
CA GLY A 115 -5.73 -3.26 -3.65
C GLY A 115 -4.58 -2.27 -3.84
N LEU A 116 -4.23 -1.51 -2.80
CA LEU A 116 -3.15 -0.50 -2.87
C LEU A 116 -1.81 -1.15 -3.22
N ALA A 117 -1.47 -2.28 -2.58
CA ALA A 117 -0.21 -2.96 -2.86
C ALA A 117 -0.11 -3.43 -4.32
N VAL A 118 -1.16 -4.09 -4.81
CA VAL A 118 -1.23 -4.59 -6.19
C VAL A 118 -1.12 -3.44 -7.20
N GLU A 119 -1.97 -2.43 -7.07
CA GLU A 119 -2.03 -1.34 -8.04
C GLU A 119 -0.76 -0.49 -8.03
N THR A 120 -0.14 -0.29 -6.87
CA THR A 120 1.15 0.42 -6.75
C THR A 120 2.25 -0.34 -7.47
N VAL A 121 2.39 -1.64 -7.22
CA VAL A 121 3.42 -2.48 -7.85
C VAL A 121 3.20 -2.58 -9.37
N ASN A 122 1.95 -2.78 -9.80
CA ASN A 122 1.60 -2.78 -11.22
C ASN A 122 1.92 -1.44 -11.90
N LYS A 123 1.82 -0.32 -11.16
CA LYS A 123 2.19 1.01 -11.66
C LYS A 123 3.71 1.19 -11.79
N MET A 124 4.51 0.53 -10.94
CA MET A 124 5.98 0.58 -11.01
C MET A 124 6.54 -0.23 -12.19
N GLY A 125 5.88 -1.31 -12.58
CA GLY A 125 6.30 -2.18 -13.68
C GLY A 125 5.87 -1.72 -15.08
N ARG A 126 5.21 -0.55 -15.21
CA ARG A 126 4.76 0.03 -16.48
C ARG A 126 5.49 1.33 -16.78
#